data_AF-A0A2H0HI93-F1
#
_entry.id   AF-A0A2H0HI93-F1
#
_cell.length_a   1.000
_cell.length_b   1.000
_cell.length_c   1.000
_cell.angle_alpha   90.00
_cell.angle_beta   90.00
_cell.angle_gamma   90.00
#
_symmetry.space_group_name_H-M   'P 1'
#
loop_
_entity.id
_entity.type
_entity.pdbx_description
1 polymer ?
#
loop_
_entity_poly.entity_id
_entity_poly.type
_entity_poly.pdbx_seq_one_letter_code
_entity_poly.pdbx_strand_id
1 'polypeptide(L)'
;MFLIFDTETTGLPQRYDAPLTDFDNWPRMIQLAWQLHDEMGHLIEVQNFIIRPEGFVIPRGSEKIHGISTERALEEGFPLTEVLNRFNKSLEKADVVSGHNIEFDNSILGAEMLRMNLETTLFDKTIVDTKETSTNYCALPGGRGGKYKWPTLGELHLKLFNESFGAAHNASADVQATARCFFELIRLGIITPAILKMDSDFIHQFIEASDGVVQSVGFEYDSYHEEDPDEPEDFFIKPGIVSDRDTEAPFTHLHVHTQYSVLDGLTDIGGMVKKAKEDGMTALAITDHGYMYGAKKFHLIATMAGLKPIIGCETYVARRGMHLKEIKTDGKGWHLVLLAKNLIGYNNLMKLVSAAATEGYYYRPRVDKALLKEHHEGLIALTACLGGEIADKIVHQGEEKAEEALLEYKEIFGEDLYLEIMRHPTGDPEMDKKVFDDQQYVIKVMKSLSLKHQVKLVATNDVHFLNSDDAA
;
A
#
# COMPACT_ATOMS: atom_id res chain seq x y z
N MET A 1 -36.63 3.79 -7.70
CA MET A 1 -35.43 4.58 -8.14
C MET A 1 -34.15 3.79 -7.95
N PHE A 2 -33.09 4.15 -8.69
CA PHE A 2 -31.77 3.52 -8.60
C PHE A 2 -30.76 4.45 -7.94
N LEU A 3 -30.01 3.94 -6.97
CA LEU A 3 -28.88 4.66 -6.37
C LEU A 3 -27.58 3.95 -6.74
N ILE A 4 -26.65 4.68 -7.36
CA ILE A 4 -25.33 4.17 -7.72
C ILE A 4 -24.31 4.93 -6.88
N PHE A 5 -23.44 4.24 -6.16
CA PHE A 5 -22.45 4.89 -5.30
C PHE A 5 -21.12 4.13 -5.28
N ASP A 6 -20.08 4.85 -4.85
CA ASP A 6 -18.72 4.35 -4.72
C ASP A 6 -18.01 5.08 -3.57
N THR A 7 -17.02 4.43 -2.96
CA THR A 7 -16.26 4.96 -1.83
C THR A 7 -14.75 4.88 -2.03
N GLU A 8 -14.05 5.96 -1.67
CA GLU A 8 -12.60 5.91 -1.47
C GLU A 8 -12.28 5.71 0.02
N THR A 9 -11.20 5.00 0.32
CA THR A 9 -10.87 4.59 1.70
C THR A 9 -9.40 4.75 2.03
N THR A 10 -9.08 4.73 3.33
CA THR A 10 -7.69 4.74 3.81
C THR A 10 -6.90 3.48 3.45
N GLY A 11 -7.50 2.49 2.78
CA GLY A 11 -6.85 1.25 2.37
C GLY A 11 -7.83 0.08 2.27
N LEU A 12 -7.33 -1.14 2.43
CA LEU A 12 -8.13 -2.37 2.37
C LEU A 12 -8.30 -2.98 3.77
N PRO A 13 -9.42 -3.68 4.03
CA PRO A 13 -9.63 -4.37 5.29
C PRO A 13 -8.64 -5.52 5.45
N GLN A 14 -8.25 -5.79 6.70
CA GLN A 14 -7.37 -6.92 7.01
C GLN A 14 -8.06 -8.25 6.64
N ARG A 15 -9.38 -8.31 6.86
CA ARG A 15 -10.28 -9.41 6.58
C ARG A 15 -11.58 -8.89 5.99
N TYR A 16 -11.93 -9.42 4.83
CA TYR A 16 -13.19 -9.09 4.13
C TYR A 16 -14.41 -9.73 4.78
N ASP A 17 -14.22 -10.77 5.61
CA ASP A 17 -15.29 -11.51 6.28
C ASP A 17 -15.49 -11.10 7.76
N ALA A 18 -14.83 -10.03 8.20
CA ALA A 18 -14.96 -9.55 9.57
C ALA A 18 -16.34 -8.91 9.80
N PRO A 19 -16.90 -8.99 11.03
CA PRO A 19 -18.12 -8.27 11.36
C PRO A 19 -17.92 -6.76 11.19
N LEU A 20 -18.97 -6.03 10.79
CA LEU A 20 -18.89 -4.57 10.58
C LEU A 20 -18.58 -3.78 11.86
N THR A 21 -18.79 -4.39 13.03
CA THR A 21 -18.44 -3.84 14.35
C THR A 21 -16.95 -3.98 14.69
N ASP A 22 -16.17 -4.72 13.90
CA ASP A 22 -14.72 -4.80 14.04
C ASP A 22 -14.09 -3.55 13.39
N PHE A 23 -14.19 -2.43 14.09
CA PHE A 23 -13.82 -1.12 13.54
C PHE A 23 -12.33 -0.99 13.22
N ASP A 24 -11.47 -1.81 13.83
CA ASP A 24 -10.03 -1.85 13.55
C ASP A 24 -9.71 -2.63 12.27
N ASN A 25 -10.60 -3.54 11.86
CA ASN A 25 -10.46 -4.26 10.60
C ASN A 25 -10.82 -3.40 9.39
N TRP A 26 -11.90 -2.63 9.48
CA TRP A 26 -12.45 -1.88 8.35
C TRP A 26 -11.76 -0.52 8.19
N PRO A 27 -11.33 -0.13 6.98
CA PRO A 27 -10.70 1.18 6.76
C PRO A 27 -11.69 2.34 6.99
N ARG A 28 -11.17 3.57 7.00
CA ARG A 28 -11.99 4.78 7.10
C ARG A 28 -12.42 5.24 5.71
N MET A 29 -13.64 5.73 5.59
CA MET A 29 -14.15 6.32 4.35
C MET A 29 -13.59 7.75 4.17
N ILE A 30 -13.03 8.02 3.00
CA ILE A 30 -12.38 9.29 2.63
C ILE A 30 -13.22 10.06 1.63
N GLN A 31 -13.91 9.37 0.73
CA GLN A 31 -14.80 9.99 -0.23
C GLN A 31 -16.07 9.16 -0.35
N LEU A 32 -17.19 9.82 -0.52
CA LEU A 32 -18.45 9.18 -0.89
C LEU A 32 -19.08 9.98 -2.03
N ALA A 33 -19.29 9.31 -3.16
CA ALA A 33 -20.03 9.86 -4.28
C ALA A 33 -21.23 8.98 -4.58
N TRP A 34 -22.32 9.59 -5.03
CA TRP A 34 -23.49 8.85 -5.51
C TRP A 34 -24.27 9.61 -6.57
N GLN A 35 -25.02 8.83 -7.35
CA GLN A 35 -26.04 9.29 -8.27
C GLN A 35 -27.37 8.64 -7.92
N LEU A 36 -28.45 9.42 -7.96
CA LEU A 36 -29.82 8.92 -7.87
C LEU A 36 -30.49 9.08 -9.23
N HIS A 37 -31.10 8.01 -9.73
CA HIS A 37 -31.81 7.99 -10.99
C HIS A 37 -33.26 7.60 -10.81
N ASP A 38 -34.13 8.18 -11.62
CA ASP A 38 -35.53 7.76 -11.70
C ASP A 38 -35.62 6.35 -12.31
N GLU A 39 -36.85 5.84 -12.39
CA GLU A 39 -37.07 4.53 -13.01
C GLU A 39 -36.59 4.54 -14.48
N MET A 40 -36.79 5.61 -15.24
CA MET A 40 -36.34 5.67 -16.63
C MET A 40 -34.82 5.83 -16.81
N GLY A 41 -34.04 5.79 -15.72
CA GLY A 41 -32.60 5.99 -15.74
C GLY A 41 -32.18 7.45 -15.87
N HIS A 42 -33.12 8.40 -15.85
CA HIS A 42 -32.77 9.82 -15.83
C HIS A 42 -32.17 10.19 -14.48
N LEU A 43 -31.08 10.94 -14.55
CA LEU A 43 -30.39 11.44 -13.38
C LEU A 43 -31.23 12.49 -12.64
N ILE A 44 -31.47 12.25 -11.35
CA ILE A 44 -32.18 13.15 -10.42
C ILE A 44 -31.18 13.94 -9.57
N GLU A 45 -30.12 13.27 -9.09
CA GLU A 45 -29.23 13.79 -8.07
C GLU A 45 -27.81 13.30 -8.31
N VAL A 46 -26.83 14.19 -8.17
CA VAL A 46 -25.40 13.86 -8.09
C VAL A 46 -24.86 14.47 -6.80
N GLN A 47 -24.08 13.70 -6.05
CA GLN A 47 -23.39 14.17 -4.87
C GLN A 47 -21.98 13.59 -4.83
N ASN A 48 -21.04 14.38 -4.33
CA ASN A 48 -19.64 14.00 -4.17
C ASN A 48 -19.07 14.74 -2.96
N PHE A 49 -18.57 14.01 -1.99
CA PHE A 49 -18.03 14.58 -0.76
C PHE A 49 -16.71 13.93 -0.38
N ILE A 50 -15.70 14.76 -0.12
CA ILE A 50 -14.53 14.39 0.66
C ILE A 50 -14.93 14.42 2.14
N ILE A 51 -14.53 13.40 2.88
CA ILE A 51 -14.79 13.26 4.31
C ILE A 51 -13.62 13.88 5.08
N ARG A 52 -13.93 14.78 6.00
CA ARG A 52 -12.94 15.35 6.91
C ARG A 52 -12.44 14.27 7.88
N PRO A 53 -11.12 14.03 7.97
CA PRO A 53 -10.61 13.02 8.86
C PRO A 53 -10.72 13.47 10.33
N GLU A 54 -11.34 12.62 11.15
CA GLU A 54 -11.48 12.81 12.61
C GLU A 54 -10.83 11.63 13.33
N GLY A 55 -9.65 11.88 13.92
CA GLY A 55 -8.89 10.87 14.66
C GLY A 55 -8.20 9.82 13.79
N PHE A 56 -7.91 10.13 12.53
CA PHE A 56 -7.11 9.28 11.64
C PHE A 56 -6.35 10.12 10.62
N VAL A 57 -5.37 9.50 9.96
CA VAL A 57 -4.63 10.08 8.83
C VAL A 57 -4.91 9.27 7.57
N ILE A 58 -4.91 9.94 6.42
CA ILE A 58 -4.96 9.28 5.12
C ILE A 58 -3.53 8.85 4.76
N PRO A 59 -3.25 7.54 4.62
CA PRO A 59 -1.91 7.09 4.30
C PRO A 59 -1.48 7.51 2.89
N ARG A 60 -0.19 7.84 2.73
CA ARG A 60 0.40 8.21 1.43
C ARG A 60 0.15 7.16 0.34
N GLY A 61 0.19 5.88 0.71
CA GLY A 61 -0.10 4.79 -0.22
C GLY A 61 -1.51 4.84 -0.81
N SER A 62 -2.50 5.32 -0.04
CA SER A 62 -3.89 5.49 -0.49
C SER A 62 -4.05 6.81 -1.25
N GLU A 63 -3.41 7.88 -0.77
CA GLU A 63 -3.35 9.17 -1.47
C GLU A 63 -2.79 9.03 -2.89
N LYS A 64 -1.75 8.22 -3.12
CA LYS A 64 -1.23 7.96 -4.46
C LYS A 64 -2.23 7.31 -5.41
N ILE A 65 -3.23 6.62 -4.85
CA ILE A 65 -4.29 5.97 -5.62
C ILE A 65 -5.34 7.02 -5.97
N HIS A 66 -5.91 7.69 -4.97
CA HIS A 66 -7.11 8.52 -5.15
C HIS A 66 -6.89 10.04 -5.16
N GLY A 67 -5.67 10.51 -4.88
CA GLY A 67 -5.30 11.94 -4.93
C GLY A 67 -5.87 12.82 -3.80
N ILE A 68 -6.25 12.24 -2.65
CA ILE A 68 -6.80 12.99 -1.52
C ILE A 68 -5.82 12.89 -0.35
N SER A 69 -5.07 13.96 -0.09
CA SER A 69 -4.17 14.02 1.06
C SER A 69 -4.93 14.28 2.36
N THR A 70 -4.31 14.00 3.50
CA THR A 70 -4.87 14.36 4.82
C THR A 70 -5.09 15.88 4.93
N GLU A 71 -4.16 16.68 4.40
CA GLU A 71 -4.23 18.15 4.42
C GLU A 71 -5.43 18.65 3.62
N ARG A 72 -5.58 18.17 2.38
CA ARG A 72 -6.71 18.50 1.51
C ARG A 72 -8.04 18.11 2.16
N ALA A 73 -8.13 16.90 2.72
CA ALA A 73 -9.35 16.44 3.38
C ALA A 73 -9.70 17.24 4.64
N LEU A 74 -8.71 17.81 5.34
CA LEU A 74 -8.96 18.72 6.46
C LEU A 74 -9.51 20.08 5.99
N GLU A 75 -8.99 20.61 4.88
CA GLU A 75 -9.40 21.89 4.31
C GLU A 75 -10.77 21.84 3.61
N GLU A 76 -10.95 20.87 2.71
CA GLU A 76 -12.12 20.76 1.83
C GLU A 76 -13.20 19.81 2.36
N GLY A 77 -12.85 18.92 3.29
CA GLY A 77 -13.71 17.82 3.70
C GLY A 77 -14.89 18.24 4.58
N PHE A 78 -15.94 17.43 4.51
CA PHE A 78 -17.18 17.58 5.27
C PHE A 78 -17.22 16.62 6.47
N PRO A 79 -17.91 16.96 7.57
CA PRO A 79 -18.12 16.06 8.70
C PRO A 79 -18.82 14.77 8.24
N LEU A 80 -18.28 13.61 8.64
CA LEU A 80 -18.79 12.29 8.26
C LEU A 80 -20.30 12.14 8.50
N THR A 81 -20.78 12.51 9.69
CA THR A 81 -22.20 12.43 10.07
C THR A 81 -23.09 13.20 9.11
N GLU A 82 -22.65 14.36 8.62
CA GLU A 82 -23.44 15.17 7.70
C GLU A 82 -23.60 14.46 6.36
N VAL A 83 -22.50 13.91 5.84
CA VAL A 83 -22.48 13.19 4.56
C VAL A 83 -23.32 11.91 4.64
N LEU A 84 -23.16 11.12 5.71
CA LEU A 84 -23.96 9.90 5.92
C LEU A 84 -25.47 10.18 6.00
N ASN A 85 -25.87 11.27 6.68
CA ASN A 85 -27.28 11.66 6.74
C ASN A 85 -27.83 12.11 5.37
N ARG A 86 -27.02 12.80 4.56
CA ARG A 86 -27.40 13.15 3.18
C ARG A 86 -27.57 11.91 2.33
N PHE A 87 -26.63 10.96 2.42
CA PHE A 87 -26.72 9.68 1.72
C PHE A 87 -27.99 8.91 2.11
N ASN A 88 -28.30 8.79 3.41
CA ASN A 88 -29.50 8.10 3.89
C ASN A 88 -30.79 8.72 3.33
N LYS A 89 -30.88 10.06 3.21
CA LYS A 89 -32.05 10.72 2.60
C LYS A 89 -32.24 10.38 1.12
N SER A 90 -31.15 10.17 0.40
CA SER A 90 -31.20 9.77 -1.01
C SER A 90 -31.49 8.27 -1.15
N LEU A 91 -30.94 7.47 -0.25
CA LEU A 91 -31.17 6.03 -0.12
C LEU A 91 -32.63 5.68 0.21
N GLU A 92 -33.32 6.50 1.02
CA GLU A 92 -34.74 6.33 1.32
C GLU A 92 -35.63 6.33 0.06
N LYS A 93 -35.22 7.08 -0.97
CA LYS A 93 -35.94 7.17 -2.26
C LYS A 93 -35.65 5.99 -3.19
N ALA A 94 -34.57 5.25 -2.94
CA ALA A 94 -34.07 4.19 -3.81
C ALA A 94 -34.61 2.81 -3.41
N ASP A 95 -34.88 1.98 -4.41
CA ASP A 95 -35.31 0.58 -4.24
C ASP A 95 -34.16 -0.39 -4.55
N VAL A 96 -33.34 0.01 -5.52
CA VAL A 96 -32.17 -0.72 -6.00
C VAL A 96 -30.92 0.12 -5.75
N VAL A 97 -29.90 -0.52 -5.19
CA VAL A 97 -28.57 0.05 -4.99
C VAL A 97 -27.57 -0.71 -5.84
N SER A 98 -26.74 0.00 -6.58
CA SER A 98 -25.73 -0.59 -7.45
C SER A 98 -24.37 0.08 -7.28
N GLY A 99 -23.34 -0.65 -7.70
CA GLY A 99 -21.95 -0.21 -7.73
C GLY A 99 -21.12 -1.22 -8.51
N HIS A 100 -19.81 -1.00 -8.58
CA HIS A 100 -18.87 -1.96 -9.15
C HIS A 100 -17.99 -2.51 -8.04
N ASN A 101 -18.18 -3.77 -7.66
CA ASN A 101 -17.67 -4.33 -6.41
C ASN A 101 -18.38 -3.82 -5.13
N ILE A 102 -19.66 -3.47 -5.25
CA ILE A 102 -20.48 -2.78 -4.24
C ILE A 102 -20.55 -3.43 -2.85
N GLU A 103 -20.24 -4.72 -2.72
CA GLU A 103 -20.16 -5.39 -1.42
C GLU A 103 -19.08 -4.77 -0.51
N PHE A 104 -17.98 -4.33 -1.11
CA PHE A 104 -16.93 -3.59 -0.41
C PHE A 104 -17.47 -2.26 0.10
N ASP A 105 -18.03 -1.43 -0.78
CA ASP A 105 -18.56 -0.11 -0.44
C ASP A 105 -19.69 -0.18 0.60
N ASN A 106 -20.57 -1.19 0.50
CA ASN A 106 -21.62 -1.44 1.49
C ASN A 106 -21.03 -1.72 2.88
N SER A 107 -19.93 -2.46 2.94
CA SER A 107 -19.25 -2.77 4.20
C SER A 107 -18.57 -1.54 4.79
N ILE A 108 -17.94 -0.71 3.97
CA ILE A 108 -17.35 0.57 4.39
C ILE A 108 -18.43 1.51 4.95
N LEU A 109 -19.49 1.74 4.18
CA LEU A 109 -20.57 2.62 4.60
C LEU A 109 -21.29 2.07 5.83
N GLY A 110 -21.51 0.75 5.90
CA GLY A 110 -22.08 0.07 7.06
C GLY A 110 -21.23 0.22 8.32
N ALA A 111 -19.91 0.06 8.21
CA ALA A 111 -18.99 0.25 9.32
C ALA A 111 -19.00 1.71 9.82
N GLU A 112 -19.00 2.71 8.91
CA GLU A 112 -19.09 4.12 9.29
C GLU A 112 -20.45 4.49 9.91
N MET A 113 -21.56 3.95 9.41
CA MET A 113 -22.88 4.13 10.03
C MET A 113 -22.89 3.58 11.46
N LEU A 114 -22.31 2.39 11.69
CA LEU A 114 -22.18 1.81 13.03
C LEU A 114 -21.26 2.62 13.95
N ARG A 115 -20.13 3.14 13.44
CA ARG A 115 -19.22 4.02 14.19
C ARG A 115 -19.94 5.28 14.67
N MET A 116 -20.82 5.83 13.84
CA MET A 116 -21.61 7.04 14.16
C MET A 116 -22.93 6.73 14.87
N ASN A 117 -23.23 5.46 15.14
CA ASN A 117 -24.50 5.00 15.73
C ASN A 117 -25.71 5.53 14.94
N LEU A 118 -25.63 5.46 13.61
CA LEU A 118 -26.69 5.84 12.67
C LEU A 118 -27.38 4.59 12.13
N GLU A 119 -28.70 4.62 12.07
CA GLU A 119 -29.49 3.60 11.38
C GLU A 119 -29.43 3.81 9.87
N THR A 120 -29.52 2.72 9.10
CA THR A 120 -29.55 2.78 7.63
C THR A 120 -30.42 1.65 7.07
N THR A 121 -31.10 1.94 5.97
CA THR A 121 -31.92 0.96 5.22
C THR A 121 -31.14 0.29 4.10
N LEU A 122 -29.81 0.53 4.00
CA LEU A 122 -28.97 0.05 2.90
C LEU A 122 -29.08 -1.45 2.71
N PHE A 123 -29.02 -2.20 3.81
CA PHE A 123 -29.03 -3.66 3.80
C PHE A 123 -30.41 -4.26 3.52
N ASP A 124 -31.46 -3.43 3.49
CA ASP A 124 -32.82 -3.83 3.11
C ASP A 124 -33.09 -3.66 1.60
N LYS A 125 -32.20 -2.95 0.88
CA LYS A 125 -32.35 -2.65 -0.54
C LYS A 125 -32.01 -3.85 -1.42
N THR A 126 -32.47 -3.81 -2.67
CA THR A 126 -31.99 -4.76 -3.69
C THR A 126 -30.60 -4.34 -4.16
N ILE A 127 -29.59 -5.12 -3.82
CA ILE A 127 -28.20 -4.86 -4.20
C ILE A 127 -27.88 -5.50 -5.55
N VAL A 128 -27.30 -4.73 -6.47
CA VAL A 128 -26.85 -5.22 -7.78
C VAL A 128 -25.41 -4.83 -8.03
N ASP A 129 -24.51 -5.83 -8.05
CA ASP A 129 -23.10 -5.60 -8.36
C ASP A 129 -22.85 -5.73 -9.88
N THR A 130 -22.40 -4.66 -10.52
CA THR A 130 -22.06 -4.66 -11.95
C THR A 130 -20.86 -5.56 -12.26
N LYS A 131 -19.93 -5.75 -11.31
CA LYS A 131 -18.80 -6.71 -11.44
C LYS A 131 -19.34 -8.12 -11.61
N GLU A 132 -20.28 -8.54 -10.75
CA GLU A 132 -20.82 -9.90 -10.79
C GLU A 132 -21.71 -10.13 -12.01
N THR A 133 -22.68 -9.24 -12.23
CA THR A 133 -23.66 -9.37 -13.31
C THR A 133 -23.01 -9.35 -14.70
N SER A 134 -21.91 -8.61 -14.87
CA SER A 134 -21.18 -8.54 -16.14
C SER A 134 -20.13 -9.64 -16.34
N THR A 135 -19.79 -10.45 -15.33
CA THR A 135 -18.67 -11.40 -15.40
C THR A 135 -18.79 -12.37 -16.59
N ASN A 136 -19.97 -12.96 -16.78
CA ASN A 136 -20.20 -13.89 -17.89
C ASN A 136 -20.28 -13.18 -19.25
N TYR A 137 -20.73 -11.93 -19.27
CA TYR A 137 -20.80 -11.12 -20.48
C TYR A 137 -19.39 -10.72 -20.97
N CYS A 138 -18.52 -10.31 -20.05
CA CYS A 138 -17.14 -9.96 -20.36
C CYS A 138 -16.31 -11.19 -20.74
N ALA A 139 -16.57 -12.34 -20.09
CA ALA A 139 -15.95 -13.64 -20.39
C ALA A 139 -14.41 -13.59 -20.40
N LEU A 140 -13.81 -12.83 -19.48
CA LEU A 140 -12.37 -12.61 -19.43
C LEU A 140 -11.65 -13.86 -18.89
N PRO A 141 -10.51 -14.27 -19.49
CA PRO A 141 -9.75 -15.42 -19.00
C PRO A 141 -9.03 -15.10 -17.67
N GLY A 142 -8.63 -16.16 -16.95
CA GLY A 142 -7.79 -16.04 -15.74
C GLY A 142 -8.54 -16.00 -14.41
N GLY A 143 -9.85 -16.31 -14.40
CA GLY A 143 -10.61 -16.43 -13.15
C GLY A 143 -10.25 -17.69 -12.36
N ARG A 144 -10.54 -17.65 -11.05
CA ARG A 144 -10.22 -18.76 -10.13
C ARG A 144 -11.15 -19.94 -10.36
N GLY A 145 -10.60 -21.16 -10.27
CA GLY A 145 -11.38 -22.40 -10.34
C GLY A 145 -12.02 -22.67 -11.70
N GLY A 146 -11.43 -22.17 -12.79
CA GLY A 146 -11.94 -22.35 -14.15
C GLY A 146 -13.10 -21.43 -14.53
N LYS A 147 -13.43 -20.45 -13.68
CA LYS A 147 -14.41 -19.40 -13.97
C LYS A 147 -13.78 -18.25 -14.76
N TYR A 148 -14.61 -17.38 -15.32
CA TYR A 148 -14.15 -16.10 -15.86
C TYR A 148 -13.63 -15.18 -14.76
N LYS A 149 -12.66 -14.34 -15.11
CA LYS A 149 -12.13 -13.28 -14.27
C LYS A 149 -13.23 -12.23 -14.07
N TRP A 150 -13.34 -11.70 -12.86
CA TRP A 150 -14.14 -10.49 -12.61
C TRP A 150 -13.55 -9.32 -13.41
N PRO A 151 -14.36 -8.64 -14.25
CA PRO A 151 -13.89 -7.47 -14.98
C PRO A 151 -13.61 -6.32 -14.01
N THR A 152 -12.57 -5.54 -14.27
CA THR A 152 -12.46 -4.19 -13.69
C THR A 152 -13.50 -3.27 -14.33
N LEU A 153 -13.79 -2.13 -13.68
CA LEU A 153 -14.71 -1.13 -14.23
C LEU A 153 -14.25 -0.66 -15.62
N GLY A 154 -12.94 -0.41 -15.79
CA GLY A 154 -12.36 -0.06 -17.09
C GLY A 154 -12.50 -1.16 -18.14
N GLU A 155 -12.33 -2.44 -17.77
CA GLU A 155 -12.54 -3.57 -18.69
C GLU A 155 -14.02 -3.71 -19.11
N LEU A 156 -14.94 -3.51 -18.17
CA LEU A 156 -16.38 -3.50 -18.44
C LEU A 156 -16.76 -2.33 -19.36
N HIS A 157 -16.29 -1.13 -19.04
CA HIS A 157 -16.55 0.08 -19.83
C HIS A 157 -16.03 -0.09 -21.26
N LEU A 158 -14.80 -0.58 -21.42
CA LEU A 158 -14.23 -0.88 -22.75
C LEU A 158 -15.07 -1.91 -23.51
N LYS A 159 -15.56 -2.95 -22.82
CA LYS A 159 -16.38 -4.00 -23.43
C LYS A 159 -17.75 -3.48 -23.90
N LEU A 160 -18.36 -2.57 -23.16
CA LEU A 160 -19.69 -2.01 -23.47
C LEU A 160 -19.62 -0.90 -24.52
N PHE A 161 -18.61 -0.03 -24.45
CA PHE A 161 -18.58 1.22 -25.22
C PHE A 161 -17.44 1.30 -26.24
N ASN A 162 -16.51 0.34 -26.24
CA ASN A 162 -15.27 0.40 -27.04
C ASN A 162 -14.43 1.67 -26.78
N GLU A 163 -14.56 2.21 -25.56
CA GLU A 163 -13.89 3.41 -25.07
C GLU A 163 -13.14 3.04 -23.78
N SER A 164 -11.84 3.32 -23.74
CA SER A 164 -11.10 3.23 -22.49
C SER A 164 -11.53 4.38 -21.57
N PHE A 165 -12.00 4.04 -20.38
CA PHE A 165 -12.13 4.99 -19.30
C PHE A 165 -10.86 4.92 -18.46
N GLY A 166 -10.18 6.05 -18.31
CA GLY A 166 -9.06 6.13 -17.36
C GLY A 166 -9.61 5.88 -15.98
N ALA A 167 -9.11 4.87 -15.28
CA ALA A 167 -9.43 4.62 -13.89
C ALA A 167 -8.86 5.77 -13.05
N ALA A 168 -9.55 6.91 -13.06
CA ALA A 168 -9.32 7.95 -12.09
C ALA A 168 -10.03 7.44 -10.83
N HIS A 169 -9.26 6.79 -9.94
CA HIS A 169 -9.68 6.34 -8.60
C HIS A 169 -10.22 7.54 -7.80
N ASN A 170 -11.42 7.94 -8.17
CA ASN A 170 -12.15 9.09 -7.72
C ASN A 170 -13.59 8.63 -7.76
N ALA A 171 -14.17 8.45 -6.59
CA ALA A 171 -15.50 7.88 -6.44
C ALA A 171 -16.53 8.53 -7.38
N SER A 172 -16.40 9.83 -7.68
CA SER A 172 -17.36 10.52 -8.55
C SER A 172 -17.27 10.12 -10.03
N ALA A 173 -16.05 9.89 -10.52
CA ALA A 173 -15.81 9.42 -11.88
C ALA A 173 -16.22 7.94 -12.01
N ASP A 174 -15.89 7.13 -11.00
CA ASP A 174 -16.25 5.71 -10.95
C ASP A 174 -17.76 5.49 -10.82
N VAL A 175 -18.48 6.33 -10.05
CA VAL A 175 -19.96 6.31 -10.01
C VAL A 175 -20.56 6.59 -11.38
N GLN A 176 -20.04 7.56 -12.12
CA GLN A 176 -20.58 7.91 -13.44
C GLN A 176 -20.35 6.76 -14.44
N ALA A 177 -19.13 6.22 -14.49
CA ALA A 177 -18.82 5.08 -15.35
C ALA A 177 -19.65 3.86 -14.96
N THR A 178 -19.84 3.62 -13.65
CA THR A 178 -20.66 2.53 -13.13
C THR A 178 -22.12 2.70 -13.46
N ALA A 179 -22.70 3.90 -13.31
CA ALA A 179 -24.08 4.18 -13.67
C ALA A 179 -24.31 3.93 -15.16
N ARG A 180 -23.41 4.42 -16.02
CA ARG A 180 -23.46 4.17 -17.46
C ARG A 180 -23.42 2.67 -17.78
N CYS A 181 -22.51 1.93 -17.14
CA CYS A 181 -22.42 0.48 -17.31
C CYS A 181 -23.69 -0.24 -16.81
N PHE A 182 -24.22 0.14 -15.65
CA PHE A 182 -25.40 -0.45 -15.04
C PHE A 182 -26.64 -0.35 -15.96
N PHE A 183 -26.93 0.85 -16.46
CA PHE A 183 -28.06 1.07 -17.37
C PHE A 183 -27.86 0.38 -18.73
N GLU A 184 -26.63 0.33 -19.24
CA GLU A 184 -26.34 -0.40 -20.47
C GLU A 184 -26.51 -1.93 -20.29
N LEU A 185 -26.13 -2.49 -19.13
CA LEU A 185 -26.36 -3.89 -18.82
C LEU A 185 -27.86 -4.22 -18.68
N ILE A 186 -28.69 -3.28 -18.21
CA ILE A 186 -30.16 -3.41 -18.22
C ILE A 186 -30.66 -3.41 -19.68
N ARG A 187 -30.21 -2.45 -20.49
CA ARG A 187 -30.60 -2.32 -21.91
C ARG A 187 -30.28 -3.58 -22.72
N LEU A 188 -29.12 -4.21 -22.45
CA LEU A 188 -28.69 -5.46 -23.08
C LEU A 188 -29.40 -6.71 -22.53
N GLY A 189 -30.25 -6.57 -21.51
CA GLY A 189 -30.97 -7.68 -20.87
C GLY A 189 -30.08 -8.59 -20.01
N ILE A 190 -28.87 -8.12 -19.65
CA ILE A 190 -27.95 -8.85 -18.78
C ILE A 190 -28.40 -8.71 -17.32
N ILE A 191 -28.76 -7.49 -16.92
CA ILE A 191 -29.49 -7.24 -15.67
C ILE A 191 -30.97 -7.37 -15.98
N THR A 192 -31.60 -8.41 -15.41
CA THR A 192 -32.98 -8.79 -15.70
C THR A 192 -33.95 -8.25 -14.64
N PRO A 193 -35.28 -8.22 -14.90
CA PRO A 193 -36.26 -7.77 -13.89
C PRO A 193 -36.18 -8.62 -12.61
N ALA A 194 -35.86 -9.91 -12.75
CA ALA A 194 -35.68 -10.82 -11.63
C ALA A 194 -34.49 -10.42 -10.73
N ILE A 195 -33.40 -9.90 -11.31
CA ILE A 195 -32.25 -9.37 -10.56
C ILE A 195 -32.64 -8.08 -9.84
N LEU A 196 -33.37 -7.19 -10.52
CA LEU A 196 -33.85 -5.93 -9.94
C LEU A 196 -34.99 -6.10 -8.92
N LYS A 197 -35.65 -7.26 -8.90
CA LYS A 197 -36.91 -7.50 -8.18
C LYS A 197 -38.00 -6.48 -8.55
N MET A 198 -38.04 -6.09 -9.83
CA MET A 198 -39.01 -5.15 -10.40
C MET A 198 -39.88 -5.84 -11.45
N ASP A 199 -41.01 -5.22 -11.81
CA ASP A 199 -41.90 -5.72 -12.87
C ASP A 199 -41.19 -5.70 -14.23
N SER A 200 -41.51 -6.67 -15.10
CA SER A 200 -41.06 -6.71 -16.49
C SER A 200 -41.52 -5.50 -17.31
N ASP A 201 -42.69 -4.93 -17.01
CA ASP A 201 -43.26 -3.80 -17.76
C ASP A 201 -42.34 -2.57 -17.73
N PHE A 202 -41.62 -2.38 -16.62
CA PHE A 202 -40.65 -1.33 -16.44
C PHE A 202 -39.45 -1.44 -17.40
N ILE A 203 -38.86 -2.63 -17.53
CA ILE A 203 -37.69 -2.84 -18.40
C ILE A 203 -38.08 -2.64 -19.87
N HIS A 204 -39.28 -3.08 -20.26
CA HIS A 204 -39.79 -2.84 -21.60
C HIS A 204 -39.89 -1.34 -21.92
N GLN A 205 -40.43 -0.54 -20.99
CA GLN A 205 -40.51 0.92 -21.15
C GLN A 205 -39.13 1.58 -21.18
N PHE A 206 -38.20 1.15 -20.32
CA PHE A 206 -36.82 1.65 -20.31
C PHE A 206 -36.10 1.37 -21.64
N ILE A 207 -36.23 0.14 -22.17
CA ILE A 207 -35.63 -0.24 -23.45
C ILE A 207 -36.27 0.53 -24.61
N GLU A 208 -37.59 0.70 -24.62
CA GLU A 208 -38.30 1.48 -25.66
C GLU A 208 -37.93 2.97 -25.62
N ALA A 209 -37.68 3.54 -24.45
CA ALA A 209 -37.27 4.94 -24.27
C ALA A 209 -35.77 5.17 -24.56
N SER A 210 -34.95 4.12 -24.55
CA SER A 210 -33.51 4.21 -24.79
C SER A 210 -33.19 4.28 -26.28
N ASP A 211 -32.84 5.47 -26.79
CA ASP A 211 -32.41 5.64 -28.18
C ASP A 211 -30.93 5.25 -28.37
N GLY A 212 -30.66 3.94 -28.46
CA GLY A 212 -29.32 3.39 -28.70
C GLY A 212 -28.51 3.14 -27.44
N VAL A 213 -27.18 3.24 -27.55
CA VAL A 213 -26.23 2.99 -26.44
C VAL A 213 -26.35 4.11 -25.41
N VAL A 214 -26.38 3.74 -24.12
CA VAL A 214 -26.49 4.72 -23.02
C VAL A 214 -25.34 5.74 -23.09
N GLN A 215 -25.71 7.01 -23.24
CA GLN A 215 -24.78 8.12 -23.32
C GLN A 215 -24.22 8.48 -21.94
N SER A 216 -22.99 8.97 -21.89
CA SER A 216 -22.45 9.56 -20.68
C SER A 216 -23.24 10.81 -20.32
N VAL A 217 -23.67 10.95 -19.06
CA VAL A 217 -24.21 12.21 -18.56
C VAL A 217 -23.02 13.15 -18.36
N GLY A 218 -22.68 13.93 -19.38
CA GLY A 218 -21.47 14.76 -19.42
C GLY A 218 -21.48 15.86 -18.37
N PHE A 219 -20.85 15.61 -17.22
CA PHE A 219 -20.42 16.66 -16.29
C PHE A 219 -18.93 16.87 -16.46
N GLU A 220 -18.49 18.12 -16.36
CA GLU A 220 -17.08 18.44 -16.18
C GLU A 220 -16.68 17.96 -14.80
N TYR A 221 -15.81 16.96 -14.78
CA TYR A 221 -14.98 16.69 -13.62
C TYR A 221 -13.70 17.47 -13.86
N ASP A 222 -13.32 18.29 -12.90
CA ASP A 222 -11.92 18.67 -12.81
C ASP A 222 -11.16 17.35 -12.60
N SER A 223 -10.40 16.94 -13.61
CA SER A 223 -9.41 15.88 -13.47
C SER A 223 -8.37 16.41 -12.50
N TYR A 224 -8.61 16.25 -11.20
CA TYR A 224 -7.74 16.78 -10.15
C TYR A 224 -6.49 15.91 -9.98
N HIS A 225 -5.77 15.69 -11.07
CA HIS A 225 -4.33 15.76 -11.03
C HIS A 225 -3.98 17.24 -11.25
N GLU A 226 -4.31 18.09 -10.27
CA GLU A 226 -3.47 19.27 -10.12
C GLU A 226 -2.07 18.71 -9.85
N GLU A 227 -1.14 19.07 -10.73
CA GLU A 227 0.28 19.03 -10.43
C GLU A 227 0.42 19.56 -9.01
N ASP A 228 0.97 18.74 -8.10
CA ASP A 228 1.24 19.15 -6.72
C ASP A 228 1.67 20.62 -6.75
N PRO A 229 0.97 21.55 -6.08
CA PRO A 229 1.37 22.94 -6.08
C PRO A 229 2.82 22.93 -5.63
N ASP A 230 3.72 23.31 -6.55
CA ASP A 230 5.17 23.20 -6.41
C ASP A 230 5.52 23.24 -4.93
N GLU A 231 5.85 22.07 -4.33
CA GLU A 231 6.31 22.04 -2.94
C GLU A 231 7.32 23.18 -2.85
N PRO A 232 7.18 24.12 -1.89
CA PRO A 232 7.98 25.32 -1.89
C PRO A 232 9.44 24.93 -2.14
N GLU A 233 10.05 25.52 -3.18
CA GLU A 233 11.39 25.20 -3.73
C GLU A 233 12.50 25.11 -2.66
N ASP A 234 12.20 25.43 -1.41
CA ASP A 234 13.06 25.52 -0.24
C ASP A 234 13.46 24.20 0.43
N PHE A 235 13.02 23.02 -0.05
CA PHE A 235 13.54 21.73 0.46
C PHE A 235 14.16 20.79 -0.56
N PHE A 236 14.02 21.10 -1.85
CA PHE A 236 15.03 20.66 -2.79
C PHE A 236 16.29 21.46 -2.44
N ILE A 237 17.26 20.80 -1.81
CA ILE A 237 18.62 21.07 -2.21
C ILE A 237 18.58 20.79 -3.71
N LYS A 238 18.37 21.85 -4.53
CA LYS A 238 18.83 21.88 -5.91
C LYS A 238 20.20 21.20 -5.85
N PRO A 239 20.63 20.42 -6.83
CA PRO A 239 22.06 20.23 -7.01
C PRO A 239 22.66 21.61 -7.39
N GLY A 240 22.47 22.62 -6.54
CA GLY A 240 23.40 23.69 -6.35
C GLY A 240 24.69 22.94 -6.18
N ILE A 241 25.53 23.13 -7.19
CA ILE A 241 26.95 22.86 -7.22
C ILE A 241 27.34 22.66 -5.77
N VAL A 242 27.38 21.40 -5.33
CA VAL A 242 28.07 21.05 -4.11
C VAL A 242 29.44 21.52 -4.50
N SER A 243 29.81 22.71 -4.01
CA SER A 243 31.14 23.20 -4.26
C SER A 243 32.01 22.02 -3.89
N ASP A 244 32.98 21.66 -4.73
CA ASP A 244 33.99 20.61 -4.51
C ASP A 244 34.79 20.77 -3.19
N ARG A 245 34.28 21.55 -2.23
CA ARG A 245 34.65 21.58 -0.84
C ARG A 245 34.18 20.28 -0.16
N ASP A 246 35.08 19.32 -0.22
CA ASP A 246 35.33 18.30 0.78
C ASP A 246 34.12 17.45 1.18
N THR A 247 33.92 16.34 0.47
CA THR A 247 33.35 15.14 1.10
C THR A 247 34.34 13.99 1.04
N GLU A 248 35.52 14.18 1.65
CA GLU A 248 36.41 13.10 2.12
C GLU A 248 35.82 12.36 3.34
N ALA A 249 34.50 12.30 3.48
CA ALA A 249 33.88 11.57 4.58
C ALA A 249 34.02 10.06 4.27
N PRO A 250 34.76 9.29 5.10
CA PRO A 250 34.90 7.86 4.87
C PRO A 250 33.52 7.19 4.98
N PHE A 251 33.21 6.30 4.03
CA PHE A 251 31.96 5.56 3.99
C PHE A 251 32.21 4.05 4.05
N THR A 252 31.23 3.30 4.56
CA THR A 252 31.25 1.84 4.60
C THR A 252 29.82 1.35 4.46
N HIS A 253 29.59 0.43 3.52
CA HIS A 253 28.28 -0.19 3.39
C HIS A 253 28.00 -1.15 4.55
N LEU A 254 26.84 -0.97 5.16
CA LEU A 254 26.32 -1.80 6.25
C LEU A 254 25.14 -2.69 5.85
N HIS A 255 24.55 -2.44 4.69
CA HIS A 255 23.45 -3.21 4.10
C HIS A 255 23.87 -3.66 2.70
N VAL A 256 24.30 -4.92 2.60
CA VAL A 256 24.96 -5.49 1.42
C VAL A 256 24.57 -6.94 1.23
N HIS A 257 24.04 -7.24 0.06
CA HIS A 257 23.65 -8.57 -0.39
C HIS A 257 24.75 -9.19 -1.23
N THR A 258 24.99 -10.47 -0.98
CA THR A 258 25.95 -11.29 -1.73
C THR A 258 25.20 -12.30 -2.58
N GLN A 259 25.94 -13.07 -3.36
CA GLN A 259 25.50 -14.28 -4.06
C GLN A 259 24.73 -15.31 -3.21
N TYR A 260 24.76 -15.18 -1.87
CA TYR A 260 24.00 -16.04 -0.95
C TYR A 260 22.58 -15.54 -0.66
N SER A 261 22.25 -14.32 -1.07
CA SER A 261 20.89 -13.83 -1.23
C SER A 261 20.28 -14.40 -2.52
N VAL A 262 19.97 -15.69 -2.51
CA VAL A 262 19.56 -16.45 -3.71
C VAL A 262 18.30 -15.83 -4.36
N LEU A 263 18.32 -15.73 -5.69
CA LEU A 263 17.31 -15.08 -6.55
C LEU A 263 17.36 -13.54 -6.58
N ASP A 264 18.30 -12.92 -5.87
CA ASP A 264 18.36 -11.46 -5.74
C ASP A 264 19.79 -10.92 -5.85
N GLY A 265 20.69 -11.31 -4.94
CA GLY A 265 22.07 -10.83 -4.91
C GLY A 265 22.94 -11.41 -6.03
N LEU A 266 23.58 -10.54 -6.80
CA LEU A 266 24.47 -10.89 -7.92
C LEU A 266 25.96 -10.87 -7.53
N THR A 267 26.28 -10.22 -6.42
CA THR A 267 27.65 -9.89 -6.03
C THR A 267 28.41 -11.06 -5.42
N ASP A 268 29.53 -11.49 -6.02
CA ASP A 268 30.42 -12.46 -5.40
C ASP A 268 31.25 -11.82 -4.27
N ILE A 269 31.49 -12.57 -3.19
CA ILE A 269 32.21 -12.07 -2.00
C ILE A 269 33.62 -11.55 -2.34
N GLY A 270 34.33 -12.19 -3.27
CA GLY A 270 35.69 -11.80 -3.62
C GLY A 270 35.72 -10.48 -4.37
N GLY A 271 34.86 -10.34 -5.38
CA GLY A 271 34.67 -9.08 -6.11
C GLY A 271 34.27 -7.94 -5.20
N MET A 272 33.34 -8.18 -4.27
CA MET A 272 32.85 -7.20 -3.30
C MET A 272 33.94 -6.65 -2.37
N VAL A 273 34.73 -7.54 -1.77
CA VAL A 273 35.83 -7.16 -0.87
C VAL A 273 36.90 -6.39 -1.64
N LYS A 274 37.20 -6.80 -2.88
CA LYS A 274 38.16 -6.09 -3.73
C LYS A 274 37.67 -4.68 -4.05
N LYS A 275 36.42 -4.54 -4.50
CA LYS A 275 35.81 -3.26 -4.85
C LYS A 275 35.75 -2.29 -3.66
N ALA A 276 35.29 -2.77 -2.49
CA ALA A 276 35.26 -1.95 -1.28
C ALA A 276 36.66 -1.41 -0.89
N LYS A 277 37.71 -2.20 -1.10
CA LYS A 277 39.09 -1.76 -0.86
C LYS A 277 39.57 -0.75 -1.90
N GLU A 278 39.24 -0.95 -3.16
CA GLU A 278 39.54 -0.01 -4.26
C GLU A 278 38.85 1.34 -4.05
N ASP A 279 37.65 1.33 -3.47
CA ASP A 279 36.87 2.53 -3.10
C ASP A 279 37.30 3.16 -1.76
N GLY A 280 38.38 2.67 -1.15
CA GLY A 280 38.96 3.25 0.06
C GLY A 280 38.22 2.94 1.37
N MET A 281 37.28 1.99 1.37
CA MET A 281 36.58 1.57 2.60
C MET A 281 37.56 0.83 3.53
N THR A 282 37.30 0.90 4.83
CA THR A 282 38.10 0.20 5.87
C THR A 282 37.35 -0.98 6.51
N ALA A 283 36.04 -1.05 6.28
CA ALA A 283 35.15 -2.08 6.75
C ALA A 283 34.11 -2.40 5.67
N LEU A 284 33.43 -3.53 5.81
CA LEU A 284 32.33 -3.94 4.94
C LEU A 284 31.41 -4.89 5.73
N ALA A 285 30.10 -4.77 5.54
CA ALA A 285 29.14 -5.73 6.07
C ALA A 285 28.69 -6.76 5.02
N ILE A 286 28.12 -7.87 5.51
CA ILE A 286 27.18 -8.70 4.73
C ILE A 286 25.87 -8.80 5.50
N THR A 287 24.75 -8.73 4.79
CA THR A 287 23.40 -8.75 5.36
C THR A 287 22.45 -9.53 4.46
N ASP A 288 22.83 -10.75 4.09
CA ASP A 288 22.03 -11.57 3.16
C ASP A 288 20.60 -11.85 3.66
N HIS A 289 19.69 -12.09 2.71
CA HIS A 289 18.26 -12.35 2.92
C HIS A 289 18.02 -13.60 3.77
N GLY A 290 17.73 -13.41 5.05
CA GLY A 290 17.26 -14.44 5.99
C GLY A 290 18.26 -15.57 6.30
N TYR A 291 19.49 -15.50 5.81
CA TYR A 291 20.50 -16.54 5.95
C TYR A 291 21.92 -15.98 6.12
N MET A 292 22.81 -16.76 6.73
CA MET A 292 24.22 -16.39 6.95
C MET A 292 25.20 -17.32 6.21
N TYR A 293 24.80 -17.87 5.06
CA TYR A 293 25.60 -18.87 4.33
C TYR A 293 27.00 -18.37 3.96
N GLY A 294 27.12 -17.08 3.62
CA GLY A 294 28.38 -16.44 3.24
C GLY A 294 29.32 -16.06 4.39
N ALA A 295 28.86 -16.08 5.65
CA ALA A 295 29.55 -15.43 6.77
C ALA A 295 31.00 -15.89 6.97
N LYS A 296 31.25 -17.21 6.96
CA LYS A 296 32.60 -17.75 7.14
C LYS A 296 33.53 -17.37 5.99
N LYS A 297 33.04 -17.47 4.75
CA LYS A 297 33.82 -17.16 3.53
C LYS A 297 34.14 -15.67 3.48
N PHE A 298 33.15 -14.82 3.76
CA PHE A 298 33.29 -13.37 3.83
C PHE A 298 34.31 -12.94 4.89
N HIS A 299 34.17 -13.43 6.13
CA HIS A 299 35.13 -13.10 7.19
C HIS A 299 36.56 -13.41 6.76
N LEU A 300 36.82 -14.62 6.24
CA LEU A 300 38.16 -15.02 5.83
C LEU A 300 38.74 -14.09 4.76
N ILE A 301 37.98 -13.84 3.69
CA ILE A 301 38.43 -13.04 2.55
C ILE A 301 38.63 -11.57 2.94
N ALA A 302 37.69 -10.97 3.66
CA ALA A 302 37.77 -9.59 4.12
C ALA A 302 38.98 -9.37 5.06
N THR A 303 39.18 -10.28 6.03
CA THR A 303 40.32 -10.22 6.94
C THR A 303 41.65 -10.34 6.20
N MET A 304 41.78 -11.27 5.24
CA MET A 304 42.98 -11.40 4.41
C MET A 304 43.24 -10.16 3.55
N ALA A 305 42.18 -9.46 3.13
CA ALA A 305 42.29 -8.22 2.37
C ALA A 305 42.63 -7.00 3.25
N GLY A 306 42.61 -7.13 4.58
CA GLY A 306 42.80 -6.03 5.52
C GLY A 306 41.58 -5.16 5.76
N LEU A 307 40.39 -5.62 5.35
CA LEU A 307 39.11 -4.98 5.65
C LEU A 307 38.53 -5.55 6.94
N LYS A 308 37.91 -4.70 7.77
CA LYS A 308 37.17 -5.15 8.96
C LYS A 308 35.83 -5.79 8.52
N PRO A 309 35.64 -7.11 8.69
CA PRO A 309 34.36 -7.73 8.39
C PRO A 309 33.31 -7.38 9.45
N ILE A 310 32.10 -7.06 9.01
CA ILE A 310 30.91 -6.90 9.85
C ILE A 310 29.93 -8.00 9.43
N ILE A 311 29.59 -8.90 10.36
CA ILE A 311 28.69 -10.02 10.07
C ILE A 311 27.28 -9.62 10.45
N GLY A 312 26.35 -9.71 9.50
CA GLY A 312 24.94 -9.44 9.71
C GLY A 312 24.02 -10.35 8.89
N CYS A 313 22.73 -10.02 8.94
CA CYS A 313 21.67 -10.66 8.19
C CYS A 313 20.50 -9.67 8.05
N GLU A 314 19.91 -9.56 6.86
CA GLU A 314 18.59 -8.95 6.72
C GLU A 314 17.53 -10.01 7.04
N THR A 315 16.98 -9.95 8.24
CA THR A 315 15.98 -10.90 8.74
C THR A 315 14.57 -10.50 8.29
N TYR A 316 13.67 -11.49 8.19
CA TYR A 316 12.24 -11.23 8.00
C TYR A 316 11.52 -11.30 9.34
N VAL A 317 10.86 -10.22 9.76
CA VAL A 317 10.05 -10.14 10.97
C VAL A 317 8.60 -10.44 10.60
N ALA A 318 8.02 -11.46 11.22
CA ALA A 318 6.63 -11.86 11.02
C ALA A 318 5.67 -10.80 11.54
N ARG A 319 4.63 -10.47 10.76
CA ARG A 319 3.68 -9.40 11.06
C ARG A 319 2.82 -9.64 12.31
N ARG A 320 2.47 -10.91 12.57
CA ARG A 320 1.58 -11.33 13.66
C ARG A 320 2.18 -12.39 14.59
N GLY A 321 3.28 -13.00 14.18
CA GLY A 321 3.94 -14.12 14.88
C GLY A 321 4.51 -15.17 13.92
N MET A 322 5.67 -15.73 14.24
CA MET A 322 6.42 -16.58 13.30
C MET A 322 5.79 -17.97 13.04
N HIS A 323 4.89 -18.42 13.91
CA HIS A 323 4.18 -19.70 13.76
C HIS A 323 2.88 -19.62 12.95
N LEU A 324 2.40 -18.41 12.64
CA LEU A 324 1.18 -18.20 11.85
C LEU A 324 1.47 -18.35 10.34
N LYS A 325 0.52 -18.96 9.62
CA LYS A 325 0.66 -19.41 8.21
C LYS A 325 -0.58 -19.14 7.37
N GLU A 326 -1.01 -17.88 7.30
CA GLU A 326 -2.03 -17.42 6.36
C GLU A 326 -1.38 -16.84 5.09
N ILE A 327 -1.77 -17.31 3.90
CA ILE A 327 -1.10 -16.97 2.62
C ILE A 327 -1.00 -15.45 2.39
N LYS A 328 -2.10 -14.71 2.59
CA LYS A 328 -2.16 -13.28 2.26
C LYS A 328 -1.35 -12.43 3.24
N THR A 329 -1.33 -12.81 4.50
CA THR A 329 -0.80 -11.98 5.60
C THR A 329 0.59 -12.42 6.04
N ASP A 330 0.80 -13.72 6.19
CA ASP A 330 1.99 -14.30 6.81
C ASP A 330 3.02 -14.78 5.76
N GLY A 331 2.65 -14.80 4.47
CA GLY A 331 3.56 -15.16 3.38
C GLY A 331 4.75 -14.20 3.19
N LYS A 332 4.70 -13.04 3.84
CA LYS A 332 5.74 -12.01 3.85
C LYS A 332 6.20 -11.72 5.28
N GLY A 333 7.30 -10.99 5.42
CA GLY A 333 7.75 -10.40 6.67
C GLY A 333 8.36 -9.03 6.39
N TRP A 334 8.43 -8.18 7.40
CA TRP A 334 9.16 -6.93 7.30
C TRP A 334 10.65 -7.18 7.36
N HIS A 335 11.41 -6.40 6.62
CA HIS A 335 12.86 -6.50 6.66
C HIS A 335 13.41 -5.86 7.93
N LEU A 336 14.47 -6.44 8.49
CA LEU A 336 15.22 -5.88 9.62
C LEU A 336 16.67 -6.31 9.52
N VAL A 337 17.59 -5.36 9.39
CA VAL A 337 19.02 -5.64 9.35
C VAL A 337 19.54 -5.80 10.76
N LEU A 338 20.20 -6.93 11.04
CA LEU A 338 20.87 -7.18 12.31
C LEU A 338 22.36 -7.36 12.08
N LEU A 339 23.18 -6.58 12.79
CA LEU A 339 24.64 -6.63 12.74
C LEU A 339 25.20 -7.12 14.08
N ALA A 340 26.10 -8.11 14.05
CA ALA A 340 26.78 -8.58 15.25
C ALA A 340 27.84 -7.57 15.71
N LYS A 341 27.59 -6.88 16.82
CA LYS A 341 28.53 -5.93 17.45
C LYS A 341 29.71 -6.64 18.10
N ASN A 342 29.50 -7.86 18.58
CA ASN A 342 30.48 -8.68 19.29
C ASN A 342 30.13 -10.19 19.17
N LEU A 343 30.89 -11.04 19.88
CA LEU A 343 30.69 -12.49 19.85
C LEU A 343 29.32 -12.94 20.41
N ILE A 344 28.79 -12.23 21.41
CA ILE A 344 27.44 -12.51 21.96
C ILE A 344 26.40 -12.25 20.86
N GLY A 345 26.50 -11.10 20.20
CA GLY A 345 25.68 -10.75 19.04
C GLY A 345 25.77 -11.78 17.92
N TYR A 346 26.97 -12.24 17.56
CA TYR A 346 27.14 -13.27 16.54
C TYR A 346 26.42 -14.58 16.91
N ASN A 347 26.55 -15.02 18.17
CA ASN A 347 25.86 -16.22 18.66
C ASN A 347 24.34 -16.06 18.66
N ASN A 348 23.85 -14.89 19.06
CA ASN A 348 22.43 -14.57 19.05
C ASN A 348 21.87 -14.48 17.62
N LEU A 349 22.61 -13.87 16.70
CA LEU A 349 22.23 -13.82 15.28
C LEU A 349 22.12 -15.22 14.68
N MET A 350 23.06 -16.12 14.99
CA MET A 350 22.96 -17.52 14.57
C MET A 350 21.71 -18.22 15.12
N LYS A 351 21.34 -17.99 16.38
CA LYS A 351 20.11 -18.56 16.97
C LYS A 351 18.86 -18.03 16.27
N LEU A 352 18.78 -16.71 16.05
CA LEU A 352 17.68 -16.06 15.37
C LEU A 352 17.48 -16.63 13.96
N VAL A 353 18.54 -16.66 13.16
CA VAL A 353 18.50 -17.19 11.78
C VAL A 353 18.15 -18.69 11.76
N SER A 354 18.66 -19.46 12.73
CA SER A 354 18.34 -20.88 12.83
C SER A 354 16.86 -21.11 13.16
N ALA A 355 16.34 -20.45 14.19
CA ALA A 355 14.93 -20.54 14.59
C ALA A 355 14.00 -20.05 13.48
N ALA A 356 14.37 -18.97 12.77
CA ALA A 356 13.63 -18.49 11.62
C ALA A 356 13.48 -19.56 10.52
N ALA A 357 14.55 -20.34 10.27
CA ALA A 357 14.56 -21.40 9.27
C ALA A 357 13.89 -22.70 9.73
N THR A 358 14.00 -23.06 11.02
CA THR A 358 13.47 -24.34 11.54
C THR A 358 12.03 -24.25 12.05
N GLU A 359 11.63 -23.09 12.58
CA GLU A 359 10.36 -22.92 13.28
C GLU A 359 9.47 -21.86 12.61
N GLY A 360 10.07 -20.75 12.18
CA GLY A 360 9.36 -19.61 11.59
C GLY A 360 9.13 -19.70 10.09
N TYR A 361 9.65 -20.74 9.44
CA TYR A 361 9.63 -20.84 7.99
C TYR A 361 8.21 -21.03 7.44
N TYR A 362 7.87 -20.15 6.49
CA TYR A 362 6.67 -20.31 5.67
C TYR A 362 7.02 -20.18 4.18
N TYR A 363 7.08 -18.96 3.63
CA TYR A 363 7.70 -18.69 2.32
C TYR A 363 9.10 -18.10 2.45
N ARG A 364 9.38 -17.47 3.60
CA ARG A 364 10.68 -16.96 4.03
C ARG A 364 10.96 -17.44 5.46
N PRO A 365 12.23 -17.54 5.88
CA PRO A 365 12.56 -17.79 7.28
C PRO A 365 12.26 -16.53 8.11
N ARG A 366 11.32 -16.60 9.05
CA ARG A 366 10.85 -15.42 9.79
C ARG A 366 11.13 -15.53 11.28
N VAL A 367 11.54 -14.44 11.90
CA VAL A 367 11.56 -14.26 13.36
C VAL A 367 10.32 -13.50 13.80
N ASP A 368 10.05 -13.43 15.10
CA ASP A 368 9.10 -12.47 15.67
C ASP A 368 9.79 -11.56 16.71
N LYS A 369 9.08 -10.50 17.12
CA LYS A 369 9.62 -9.53 18.08
C LYS A 369 9.90 -10.13 19.46
N ALA A 370 9.19 -11.20 19.85
CA ALA A 370 9.42 -11.88 21.11
C ALA A 370 10.79 -12.60 21.10
N LEU A 371 11.09 -13.32 20.02
CA LEU A 371 12.39 -13.97 19.83
C LEU A 371 13.52 -12.93 19.69
N LEU A 372 13.27 -11.81 18.98
CA LEU A 372 14.22 -10.70 18.92
C LEU A 372 14.55 -10.17 20.32
N LYS A 373 13.53 -9.96 21.17
CA LYS A 373 13.72 -9.53 22.57
C LYS A 373 14.56 -10.52 23.38
N GLU A 374 14.39 -11.82 23.18
CA GLU A 374 15.19 -12.85 23.85
C GLU A 374 16.68 -12.83 23.42
N HIS A 375 16.96 -12.47 22.16
CA HIS A 375 18.29 -12.58 21.56
C HIS A 375 18.87 -11.24 21.07
N HIS A 376 18.40 -10.11 21.60
CA HIS A 376 18.85 -8.77 21.19
C HIS A 376 20.30 -8.44 21.62
N GLU A 377 20.79 -9.05 22.70
CA GLU A 377 22.07 -8.66 23.31
C GLU A 377 23.22 -8.78 22.30
N GLY A 378 24.00 -7.70 22.16
CA GLY A 378 25.16 -7.65 21.27
C GLY A 378 24.82 -7.44 19.79
N LEU A 379 23.55 -7.16 19.45
CA LEU A 379 23.12 -6.83 18.09
C LEU A 379 22.92 -5.32 17.92
N ILE A 380 23.26 -4.82 16.74
CA ILE A 380 22.81 -3.52 16.21
C ILE A 380 21.68 -3.79 15.23
N ALA A 381 20.59 -3.06 15.33
CA ALA A 381 19.43 -3.17 14.45
C ALA A 381 19.29 -1.93 13.57
N LEU A 382 19.17 -2.13 12.25
CA LEU A 382 18.83 -1.08 11.30
C LEU A 382 17.44 -1.37 10.73
N THR A 383 16.63 -0.32 10.56
CA THR A 383 15.20 -0.46 10.23
C THR A 383 14.91 -0.85 8.78
N ALA A 384 15.95 -1.20 8.01
CA ALA A 384 15.90 -1.70 6.64
C ALA A 384 15.39 -0.68 5.61
N CYS A 385 15.12 -1.18 4.40
CA CYS A 385 14.60 -0.43 3.26
C CYS A 385 13.11 -0.11 3.41
N LEU A 386 12.43 0.27 2.32
CA LEU A 386 10.97 0.45 2.30
C LEU A 386 10.19 -0.82 2.72
N GLY A 387 10.81 -2.00 2.66
CA GLY A 387 10.25 -3.26 3.16
C GLY A 387 10.34 -3.44 4.68
N GLY A 388 11.00 -2.54 5.41
CA GLY A 388 11.05 -2.53 6.87
C GLY A 388 9.74 -2.05 7.50
N GLU A 389 9.45 -2.50 8.73
CA GLU A 389 8.15 -2.26 9.38
C GLU A 389 7.84 -0.77 9.54
N ILE A 390 8.84 0.04 9.92
CA ILE A 390 8.65 1.46 10.15
C ILE A 390 8.36 2.18 8.85
N ALA A 391 9.14 1.92 7.79
CA ALA A 391 8.92 2.54 6.48
C ALA A 391 7.57 2.10 5.85
N ASP A 392 7.25 0.80 5.90
CA ASP A 392 5.97 0.24 5.46
C ASP A 392 4.78 0.91 6.17
N LYS A 393 4.88 1.10 7.49
CA LYS A 393 3.84 1.80 8.27
C LYS A 393 3.75 3.28 7.94
N ILE A 394 4.87 3.99 7.73
CA ILE A 394 4.84 5.41 7.30
C ILE A 394 4.03 5.55 6.01
N VAL A 395 4.27 4.68 5.02
CA VAL A 395 3.60 4.76 3.72
C VAL A 395 2.14 4.31 3.79
N HIS A 396 1.85 3.22 4.51
CA HIS A 396 0.56 2.53 4.40
C HIS A 396 -0.38 2.69 5.60
N GLN A 397 0.09 3.19 6.73
CA GLN A 397 -0.70 3.30 7.97
C GLN A 397 -0.56 4.66 8.67
N GLY A 398 0.41 5.49 8.28
CA GLY A 398 0.66 6.81 8.84
C GLY A 398 1.73 6.85 9.92
N GLU A 399 2.13 8.08 10.27
CA GLU A 399 3.29 8.34 11.16
C GLU A 399 3.10 7.79 12.59
N GLU A 400 1.87 7.82 13.13
CA GLU A 400 1.57 7.32 14.48
C GLU A 400 1.84 5.82 14.61
N LYS A 401 1.40 5.02 13.63
CA LYS A 401 1.65 3.57 13.61
C LYS A 401 3.13 3.25 13.43
N ALA A 402 3.83 4.05 12.63
CA ALA A 402 5.27 3.93 12.49
C ALA A 402 6.01 4.28 13.79
N GLU A 403 5.53 5.28 14.53
CA GLU A 403 6.06 5.67 15.84
C GLU A 403 5.86 4.58 16.89
N GLU A 404 4.67 3.95 16.95
CA GLU A 404 4.41 2.77 17.80
C GLU A 404 5.45 1.67 17.53
N ALA A 405 5.66 1.33 16.25
CA ALA A 405 6.65 0.31 15.85
C ALA A 405 8.08 0.69 16.24
N LEU A 406 8.46 1.95 16.03
CA LEU A 406 9.77 2.48 16.42
C LEU A 406 10.00 2.32 17.93
N LEU A 407 8.99 2.64 18.75
CA LEU A 407 9.09 2.53 20.20
C LEU A 407 9.21 1.08 20.65
N GLU A 408 8.52 0.14 20.02
CA GLU A 408 8.69 -1.30 20.28
C GLU A 408 10.13 -1.76 19.96
N TYR A 409 10.67 -1.39 18.79
CA TYR A 409 12.06 -1.72 18.46
C TYR A 409 13.06 -1.04 19.40
N LYS A 410 12.76 0.18 19.85
CA LYS A 410 13.60 0.91 20.80
C LYS A 410 13.59 0.25 22.17
N GLU A 411 12.47 -0.32 22.60
CA GLU A 411 12.40 -1.14 23.82
C GLU A 411 13.30 -2.38 23.71
N ILE A 412 13.36 -3.00 22.52
CA ILE A 412 14.16 -4.21 22.27
C ILE A 412 15.66 -3.88 22.19
N PHE A 413 16.06 -2.89 21.39
CA PHE A 413 17.46 -2.66 21.03
C PHE A 413 18.10 -1.44 21.72
N GLY A 414 17.31 -0.55 22.32
CA GLY A 414 17.81 0.64 23.00
C GLY A 414 18.70 1.52 22.10
N GLU A 415 19.92 1.79 22.57
CA GLU A 415 20.92 2.63 21.86
C GLU A 415 21.51 1.99 20.59
N ASP A 416 21.30 0.68 20.42
CA ASP A 416 21.77 -0.09 19.29
C ASP A 416 20.74 -0.12 18.14
N LEU A 417 19.63 0.64 18.24
CA LEU A 417 18.68 0.86 17.16
C LEU A 417 19.08 2.06 16.30
N TYR A 418 19.03 1.89 14.98
CA TYR A 418 19.25 2.95 14.00
C TYR A 418 18.09 2.97 13.00
N LEU A 419 17.57 4.17 12.75
CA LEU A 419 16.66 4.45 11.64
C LEU A 419 17.49 4.50 10.34
N GLU A 420 17.26 3.56 9.46
CA GLU A 420 18.00 3.39 8.21
C GLU A 420 17.38 4.23 7.09
N ILE A 421 18.21 5.01 6.40
CA ILE A 421 17.79 5.90 5.31
C ILE A 421 18.56 5.57 4.03
N MET A 422 17.84 5.57 2.91
CA MET A 422 18.36 5.22 1.58
C MET A 422 17.70 6.09 0.51
N ARG A 423 18.44 6.41 -0.56
CA ARG A 423 17.95 7.22 -1.68
C ARG A 423 18.40 6.62 -3.00
N HIS A 424 17.44 6.26 -3.85
CA HIS A 424 17.68 5.58 -5.11
C HIS A 424 16.90 6.26 -6.25
N PRO A 425 17.30 7.47 -6.68
CA PRO A 425 16.72 8.09 -7.85
C PRO A 425 17.09 7.28 -9.09
N THR A 426 16.11 7.01 -9.95
CA THR A 426 16.28 6.24 -11.19
C THR A 426 16.47 7.15 -12.41
N GLY A 427 16.02 8.41 -12.32
CA GLY A 427 15.99 9.33 -13.46
C GLY A 427 14.84 9.07 -14.42
N ASP A 428 14.00 8.07 -14.14
CA ASP A 428 12.72 7.83 -14.79
C ASP A 428 11.60 8.35 -13.87
N PRO A 429 10.88 9.42 -14.24
CA PRO A 429 9.83 10.00 -13.41
C PRO A 429 8.75 9.01 -12.97
N GLU A 430 8.40 8.03 -13.80
CA GLU A 430 7.35 7.06 -13.48
C GLU A 430 7.82 5.97 -12.52
N MET A 431 9.12 5.65 -12.54
CA MET A 431 9.73 4.75 -11.56
C MET A 431 10.02 5.48 -10.24
N ASP A 432 10.45 6.73 -10.31
CA ASP A 432 10.71 7.56 -9.14
C ASP A 432 9.42 7.79 -8.32
N LYS A 433 8.28 8.03 -8.98
CA LYS A 433 6.95 8.05 -8.34
C LYS A 433 6.62 6.81 -7.53
N LYS A 434 7.15 5.65 -7.89
CA LYS A 434 6.86 4.38 -7.22
C LYS A 434 7.77 4.11 -6.02
N VAL A 435 9.01 4.60 -6.03
CA VAL A 435 10.03 4.20 -5.04
C VAL A 435 10.73 5.41 -4.43
N PHE A 436 11.31 6.29 -5.26
CA PHE A 436 12.11 7.41 -4.79
C PHE A 436 11.27 8.41 -3.98
N ASP A 437 10.05 8.71 -4.43
CA ASP A 437 9.15 9.63 -3.72
C ASP A 437 8.75 9.10 -2.34
N ASP A 438 8.61 7.78 -2.19
CA ASP A 438 8.33 7.16 -0.89
C ASP A 438 9.57 7.16 0.00
N GLN A 439 10.77 6.93 -0.56
CA GLN A 439 12.02 7.09 0.20
C GLN A 439 12.17 8.51 0.73
N GLN A 440 11.88 9.53 -0.08
CA GLN A 440 11.97 10.94 0.32
C GLN A 440 10.99 11.25 1.45
N TYR A 441 9.73 10.80 1.34
CA TYR A 441 8.73 10.96 2.39
C TYR A 441 9.12 10.21 3.68
N VAL A 442 9.53 8.95 3.57
CA VAL A 442 9.99 8.15 4.71
C VAL A 442 11.19 8.82 5.40
N ILE A 443 12.15 9.36 4.65
CA ILE A 443 13.31 10.08 5.21
C ILE A 443 12.85 11.32 5.99
N LYS A 444 11.89 12.09 5.47
CA LYS A 444 11.33 13.26 6.16
C LYS A 444 10.74 12.87 7.51
N VAL A 445 9.90 11.83 7.53
CA VAL A 445 9.27 11.32 8.76
C VAL A 445 10.30 10.72 9.71
N MET A 446 11.22 9.87 9.22
CA MET A 446 12.28 9.26 10.03
C MET A 446 13.21 10.31 10.65
N LYS A 447 13.49 11.43 9.99
CA LYS A 447 14.23 12.55 10.60
C LYS A 447 13.48 13.17 11.77
N SER A 448 12.17 13.37 11.63
CA SER A 448 11.31 13.86 12.72
C SER A 448 11.30 12.89 13.90
N LEU A 449 11.06 11.60 13.63
CA LEU A 449 11.07 10.54 14.65
C LEU A 449 12.44 10.37 15.32
N SER A 450 13.52 10.46 14.54
CA SER A 450 14.91 10.43 15.03
C SER A 450 15.15 11.53 16.06
N LEU A 451 14.74 12.76 15.77
CA LEU A 451 14.87 13.89 16.70
C LEU A 451 13.98 13.73 17.93
N LYS A 452 12.70 13.37 17.72
CA LYS A 452 11.71 13.20 18.79
C LYS A 452 12.13 12.12 19.80
N HIS A 453 12.64 11.00 19.30
CA HIS A 453 12.95 9.82 20.11
C HIS A 453 14.44 9.61 20.34
N GLN A 454 15.31 10.51 19.87
CA GLN A 454 16.76 10.38 20.00
C GLN A 454 17.31 9.05 19.45
N VAL A 455 16.74 8.57 18.34
CA VAL A 455 17.21 7.37 17.63
C VAL A 455 18.11 7.80 16.49
N LYS A 456 19.29 7.20 16.36
CA LYS A 456 20.31 7.63 15.38
C LYS A 456 19.87 7.27 13.97
N LEU A 457 20.23 8.11 13.00
CA LEU A 457 20.10 7.78 11.59
C LEU A 457 21.35 7.05 11.09
N VAL A 458 21.18 6.16 10.13
CA VAL A 458 22.28 5.52 9.39
C VAL A 458 21.99 5.55 7.90
N ALA A 459 22.96 5.95 7.09
CA ALA A 459 22.86 5.93 5.64
C ALA A 459 23.39 4.60 5.09
N THR A 460 22.60 3.93 4.25
CA THR A 460 22.96 2.71 3.54
C THR A 460 22.43 2.77 2.10
N ASN A 461 22.68 1.72 1.32
CA ASN A 461 22.35 1.70 -0.11
C ASN A 461 21.89 0.32 -0.61
N ASP A 462 21.51 -0.58 0.30
CA ASP A 462 20.93 -1.88 0.01
C ASP A 462 21.53 -2.60 -1.23
N VAL A 463 22.84 -2.86 -1.16
CA VAL A 463 23.65 -3.17 -2.36
C VAL A 463 23.38 -4.60 -2.85
N HIS A 464 22.94 -4.75 -4.09
CA HIS A 464 22.65 -6.05 -4.72
C HIS A 464 23.61 -6.44 -5.87
N PHE A 465 24.37 -5.49 -6.40
CA PHE A 465 25.31 -5.63 -7.50
C PHE A 465 26.54 -4.73 -7.29
N LEU A 466 27.65 -4.98 -8.00
CA LEU A 466 28.94 -4.32 -7.72
C LEU A 466 29.03 -2.90 -8.28
N ASN A 467 28.58 -2.70 -9.51
CA ASN A 467 28.65 -1.43 -10.22
C ASN A 467 27.29 -1.09 -10.82
N SER A 468 27.03 0.19 -11.08
CA SER A 468 25.82 0.65 -11.77
C SER A 468 25.56 -0.10 -13.08
N ASP A 469 26.63 -0.42 -13.81
CA ASP A 469 26.56 -1.08 -15.12
C ASP A 469 26.12 -2.55 -15.03
N ASP A 470 26.16 -3.15 -13.83
CA ASP A 470 25.73 -4.53 -13.59
C ASP A 470 24.19 -4.65 -13.46
N ALA A 471 23.47 -3.54 -13.44
CA ALA A 471 22.00 -3.49 -13.37
C ALA A 471 21.30 -3.72 -14.73
N ALA A 472 22.05 -3.67 -15.83
CA ALA A 472 21.55 -3.66 -17.21
C ALA A 472 21.13 -5.03 -17.76
#